data_AF-A0A6P4E6X1-F1
#
_entry.id   AF-A0A6P4E6X1-F1
#
_cell.length_a   1.000
_cell.length_b   1.000
_cell.length_c   1.000
_cell.angle_alpha   90.00
_cell.angle_beta   90.00
_cell.angle_gamma   90.00
#
_symmetry.space_group_name_H-M   'P 1'
#
loop_
_entity.id
_entity.type
_entity.pdbx_description
1 polymer ?
#
loop_
_entity_poly.entity_id
_entity_poly.type
_entity_poly.pdbx_seq_one_letter_code
_entity_poly.pdbx_strand_id
1 'polypeptide(L)'
;VIDVLTILHGDRLISDINAIPRLLNETSVKINIYSGQLDALVPTSATLATIKDWVWKDKSDYLQAKRTAILVDGILQGYEKVGGNFGMYWINRSGHLAPSDNPTAMQYVLKSVTEYDAKSTE
;
A
#
# COMPACT_ATOMS: atom_id res chain seq x y z
N VAL A 1 -5.70 20.71 -15.01
CA VAL A 1 -6.02 20.21 -13.64
C VAL A 1 -7.40 20.65 -13.20
N ILE A 2 -7.73 21.96 -13.24
CA ILE A 2 -9.07 22.44 -12.85
C ILE A 2 -10.19 21.81 -13.68
N ASP A 3 -10.03 21.70 -15.00
CA ASP A 3 -11.08 21.11 -15.86
C ASP A 3 -11.41 19.65 -15.49
N VAL A 4 -10.38 18.85 -15.17
CA VAL A 4 -10.57 17.46 -14.71
C VAL A 4 -11.32 17.42 -13.37
N LEU A 5 -10.96 18.30 -12.44
CA LEU A 5 -11.63 18.39 -11.13
C LEU A 5 -13.09 18.86 -11.26
N THR A 6 -13.38 19.73 -12.24
CA THR A 6 -14.73 20.21 -12.53
C THR A 6 -15.58 19.09 -13.15
N ILE A 7 -15.04 18.34 -14.11
CA ILE A 7 -15.76 17.24 -14.77
C ILE A 7 -16.09 16.12 -13.77
N LEU A 8 -15.16 15.80 -12.86
CA LEU A 8 -15.33 14.74 -11.85
C LEU A 8 -15.93 15.23 -10.53
N HIS A 9 -16.54 16.42 -10.49
CA HIS A 9 -17.05 17.01 -9.25
C HIS A 9 -18.06 16.10 -8.54
N GLY A 10 -18.96 15.46 -9.29
CA GLY A 10 -19.96 14.53 -8.74
C GLY A 10 -19.37 13.23 -8.19
N ASP A 11 -18.18 12.81 -8.65
CA ASP A 11 -17.58 11.52 -8.29
C ASP A 11 -16.56 11.63 -7.15
N ARG A 12 -16.04 12.83 -6.87
CA ARG A 12 -14.92 13.06 -5.92
C ARG A 12 -15.15 12.57 -4.48
N LEU A 13 -16.40 12.32 -4.08
CA LEU A 13 -16.77 11.90 -2.72
C LEU A 13 -17.62 10.63 -2.69
N ILE A 14 -17.80 9.97 -3.85
CA ILE A 14 -18.44 8.66 -3.89
C ILE A 14 -17.39 7.63 -3.49
N SER A 15 -17.62 6.98 -2.36
CA SER A 15 -16.73 5.93 -1.86
C SER A 15 -17.08 4.59 -2.49
N ASP A 16 -16.09 3.90 -3.08
CA ASP A 16 -16.16 2.48 -3.37
C ASP A 16 -15.30 1.69 -2.37
N ILE A 17 -15.68 1.78 -1.10
CA ILE A 17 -14.96 1.13 0.02
C ILE A 17 -14.90 -0.40 -0.14
N ASN A 18 -15.78 -0.99 -0.95
CA ASN A 18 -15.88 -2.43 -1.12
C ASN A 18 -15.14 -2.98 -2.36
N ALA A 19 -14.61 -2.13 -3.24
CA ALA A 19 -13.85 -2.57 -4.40
C ALA A 19 -12.69 -3.51 -4.03
N ILE A 20 -11.85 -3.11 -3.07
CA ILE A 20 -10.69 -3.90 -2.65
C ILE A 20 -11.12 -5.21 -1.98
N PRO A 21 -12.04 -5.22 -0.99
CA PRO A 21 -12.59 -6.47 -0.45
C PRO A 21 -13.14 -7.41 -1.54
N ARG A 22 -13.84 -6.87 -2.54
CA ARG A 22 -14.39 -7.66 -3.65
C ARG A 22 -13.28 -8.33 -4.45
N LEU A 23 -12.24 -7.57 -4.83
CA LEU A 23 -11.08 -8.12 -5.55
C LEU A 23 -10.36 -9.21 -4.74
N LEU A 24 -10.17 -9.00 -3.44
CA LEU A 24 -9.53 -9.98 -2.55
C LEU A 24 -10.35 -11.27 -2.41
N ASN A 25 -11.68 -11.17 -2.42
CA ASN A 25 -12.57 -12.33 -2.30
C ASN A 25 -12.69 -13.10 -3.62
N GLU A 26 -12.97 -12.39 -4.71
CA GLU A 26 -13.45 -12.97 -5.96
C GLU A 26 -12.34 -13.30 -6.97
N THR A 27 -11.10 -12.83 -6.72
CA THR A 27 -9.99 -13.01 -7.66
C THR A 27 -8.74 -13.58 -7.00
N SER A 28 -7.72 -13.84 -7.82
CA SER A 28 -6.35 -14.19 -7.41
C SER A 28 -5.41 -12.98 -7.38
N VAL A 29 -5.91 -11.77 -7.60
CA VAL A 29 -5.08 -10.55 -7.63
C VAL A 29 -4.50 -10.28 -6.23
N LYS A 30 -3.17 -10.10 -6.17
CA LYS A 30 -2.48 -9.61 -4.97
C LYS A 30 -2.70 -8.09 -4.86
N ILE A 31 -3.21 -7.62 -3.72
CA ILE A 31 -3.43 -6.20 -3.46
C ILE A 31 -2.44 -5.72 -2.41
N ASN A 32 -1.69 -4.67 -2.73
CA ASN A 32 -0.68 -4.10 -1.84
C ASN A 32 -0.90 -2.59 -1.71
N ILE A 33 -0.92 -2.10 -0.48
CA ILE A 33 -1.06 -0.67 -0.16
C ILE A 33 0.22 -0.20 0.51
N TYR A 34 0.75 0.95 0.08
CA TYR A 34 1.81 1.63 0.80
C TYR A 34 1.30 2.97 1.32
N SER A 35 1.88 3.45 2.42
CA SER A 35 1.60 4.77 2.99
C SER A 35 2.89 5.40 3.48
N GLY A 36 3.13 6.65 3.08
CA GLY A 36 4.20 7.46 3.64
C GLY A 36 3.81 7.95 5.04
N GLN A 37 4.67 7.70 6.03
CA GLN A 37 4.35 7.98 7.44
C GLN A 37 4.12 9.47 7.76
N LEU A 38 4.62 10.37 6.91
CA LEU A 38 4.50 11.83 7.06
C LEU A 38 3.39 12.41 6.16
N ASP A 39 2.56 11.59 5.52
CA ASP A 39 1.42 12.07 4.74
C ASP A 39 0.29 12.55 5.67
N ALA A 40 0.01 13.84 5.64
CA ALA A 40 -1.08 14.45 6.41
C ALA A 40 -2.41 14.51 5.64
N LEU A 41 -2.40 14.36 4.30
CA LEU A 41 -3.59 14.42 3.47
C LEU A 41 -4.33 13.08 3.47
N VAL A 42 -3.59 11.97 3.34
CA VAL A 42 -4.11 10.60 3.42
C VAL A 42 -3.33 9.83 4.50
N PRO A 43 -3.56 10.14 5.78
CA PRO A 43 -2.72 9.64 6.85
C PRO A 43 -2.85 8.13 7.01
N THR A 44 -1.73 7.48 7.32
CA THR A 44 -1.65 6.04 7.59
C THR A 44 -2.75 5.57 8.56
N SER A 45 -3.08 6.35 9.58
CA SER A 45 -4.12 6.01 10.57
C SER A 45 -5.50 5.86 9.93
N ALA A 46 -5.88 6.73 9.01
CA ALA A 46 -7.15 6.65 8.29
C ALA A 46 -7.17 5.41 7.39
N THR A 47 -6.10 5.17 6.63
CA THR A 47 -5.95 3.98 5.79
C THR A 47 -6.08 2.68 6.60
N LEU A 48 -5.45 2.61 7.77
CA LEU A 48 -5.54 1.44 8.65
C LEU A 48 -6.94 1.27 9.26
N ALA A 49 -7.65 2.35 9.57
CA ALA A 49 -9.04 2.27 10.02
C ALA A 49 -9.93 1.66 8.92
N THR A 50 -9.77 2.10 7.66
CA THR A 50 -10.50 1.52 6.52
C THR A 50 -10.18 0.03 6.34
N ILE A 51 -8.90 -0.36 6.37
CA ILE A 51 -8.48 -1.78 6.25
C ILE A 51 -9.06 -2.62 7.40
N LYS A 52 -9.17 -2.06 8.61
CA LYS A 52 -9.73 -2.76 9.77
C LYS A 52 -11.20 -3.14 9.55
N ASP A 53 -11.97 -2.31 8.84
CA ASP A 53 -13.41 -2.51 8.64
C ASP A 53 -13.73 -3.45 7.47
N TRP A 54 -12.80 -3.64 6.53
CA TRP A 54 -12.96 -4.55 5.41
C TRP A 54 -13.13 -6.01 5.82
N VAL A 55 -13.92 -6.78 5.06
CA VAL A 55 -14.08 -8.22 5.24
C VAL A 55 -13.63 -8.95 3.97
N TRP A 56 -12.62 -9.80 4.10
CA TRP A 56 -12.14 -10.65 3.01
C TRP A 56 -11.67 -12.02 3.53
N LYS A 57 -11.62 -13.01 2.63
CA LYS A 57 -11.33 -14.42 2.94
C LYS A 57 -10.07 -14.63 3.78
N ASP A 58 -8.98 -13.94 3.44
CA ASP A 58 -7.66 -14.13 4.06
C ASP A 58 -7.38 -13.07 5.15
N LYS A 59 -8.41 -12.39 5.68
CA LYS A 59 -8.24 -11.33 6.69
C LYS A 59 -7.54 -11.85 7.94
N SER A 60 -7.88 -13.06 8.37
CA SER A 60 -7.26 -13.70 9.54
C SER A 60 -5.74 -13.83 9.34
N ASP A 61 -5.31 -14.28 8.17
CA ASP A 61 -3.89 -14.47 7.85
C ASP A 61 -3.14 -13.13 7.89
N TYR A 62 -3.73 -12.09 7.29
CA TYR A 62 -3.18 -10.75 7.42
C TYR A 62 -3.13 -10.29 8.88
N LEU A 63 -4.18 -10.48 9.68
CA LEU A 63 -4.17 -10.03 11.08
C LEU A 63 -3.09 -10.73 11.91
N GLN A 64 -2.89 -12.03 11.69
CA GLN A 64 -1.87 -12.85 12.37
C GLN A 64 -0.45 -12.59 11.87
N ALA A 65 -0.28 -12.06 10.65
CA ALA A 65 1.02 -11.73 10.12
C ALA A 65 1.76 -10.71 11.00
N LYS A 66 3.06 -10.96 11.19
CA LYS A 66 3.95 -10.05 11.92
C LYS A 66 4.26 -8.84 11.04
N ARG A 67 4.32 -7.66 11.66
CA ARG A 67 4.93 -6.49 11.03
C ARG A 67 6.44 -6.62 11.13
N THR A 68 7.14 -6.64 10.00
CA THR A 68 8.60 -6.76 9.91
C THR A 68 9.23 -5.47 9.41
N ALA A 69 10.49 -5.25 9.76
CA ALA A 69 11.24 -4.07 9.31
C ALA A 69 11.77 -4.29 7.88
N ILE A 70 11.68 -3.24 7.06
CA ILE A 70 12.34 -3.18 5.76
C ILE A 70 13.71 -2.54 6.00
N LEU A 71 14.76 -3.36 5.93
CA LEU A 71 16.15 -2.91 6.07
C LEU A 71 16.86 -3.01 4.73
N VAL A 72 17.41 -1.90 4.25
CA VAL A 72 18.26 -1.86 3.05
C VAL A 72 19.58 -1.23 3.46
N ASP A 73 20.68 -1.97 3.28
CA ASP A 73 22.05 -1.57 3.67
C ASP A 73 22.14 -1.11 5.13
N GLY A 74 21.45 -1.83 6.03
CA GLY A 74 21.42 -1.52 7.47
C GLY A 74 20.55 -0.31 7.85
N ILE A 75 19.94 0.37 6.88
CA ILE A 75 19.06 1.52 7.11
C ILE A 75 17.60 1.06 7.16
N LEU A 76 16.88 1.46 8.22
CA LEU A 76 15.45 1.24 8.33
C LEU A 76 14.69 2.11 7.33
N GLN A 77 14.17 1.47 6.27
CA GLN A 77 13.42 2.12 5.19
C GLN A 77 11.92 2.16 5.46
N GLY A 78 11.42 1.25 6.29
CA GLY A 78 10.00 1.12 6.52
C GLY A 78 9.65 -0.14 7.27
N TYR A 79 8.38 -0.51 7.17
CA TYR A 79 7.84 -1.76 7.68
C TYR A 79 6.92 -2.38 6.65
N GLU A 80 6.77 -3.69 6.70
CA GLU A 80 5.78 -4.43 5.91
C GLU A 80 4.97 -5.36 6.81
N LYS A 81 3.77 -5.67 6.36
CA LYS A 81 2.92 -6.71 6.94
C LYS A 81 2.13 -7.32 5.79
N VAL A 82 2.38 -8.60 5.51
CA VAL A 82 1.80 -9.32 4.38
C VAL A 82 1.17 -10.62 4.87
N GLY A 83 -0.06 -10.90 4.45
CA GLY A 83 -0.75 -12.15 4.75
C GLY A 83 -1.86 -12.43 3.74
N GLY A 84 -1.92 -13.67 3.28
CA GLY A 84 -2.75 -14.05 2.12
C GLY A 84 -2.41 -13.20 0.89
N ASN A 85 -3.44 -12.75 0.18
CA ASN A 85 -3.29 -11.88 -1.00
C ASN A 85 -3.23 -10.38 -0.69
N PHE A 86 -3.02 -9.97 0.57
CA PHE A 86 -2.99 -8.57 0.98
C PHE A 86 -1.68 -8.17 1.68
N GLY A 87 -1.15 -7.01 1.31
CA GLY A 87 0.05 -6.42 1.91
C GLY A 87 -0.12 -4.94 2.28
N MET A 88 0.45 -4.54 3.42
CA MET A 88 0.55 -3.15 3.85
C MET A 88 2.01 -2.78 4.10
N TYR A 89 2.42 -1.63 3.56
CA TYR A 89 3.77 -1.10 3.64
C TYR A 89 3.78 0.31 4.24
N TRP A 90 4.61 0.52 5.24
CA TRP A 90 4.84 1.82 5.88
C TRP A 90 6.18 2.36 5.45
N ILE A 91 6.20 3.50 4.78
CA ILE A 91 7.42 4.06 4.22
C ILE A 91 7.93 5.17 5.14
N ASN A 92 9.09 4.93 5.77
CA ASN A 92 9.68 5.90 6.69
C ASN A 92 10.26 7.09 5.92
N ARG A 93 10.30 8.26 6.58
CA ARG A 93 10.84 9.52 6.03
C ARG A 93 10.20 9.92 4.69
N SER A 94 8.90 9.66 4.54
CA SER A 94 8.17 9.98 3.32
C SER A 94 6.77 10.50 3.60
N GLY A 95 6.33 11.47 2.79
CA GLY A 95 4.97 12.00 2.79
C GLY A 95 4.12 11.38 1.67
N HIS A 96 3.24 12.19 1.08
CA HIS A 96 2.30 11.73 0.05
C HIS A 96 3.00 11.17 -1.20
N LEU A 97 4.18 11.70 -1.54
CA LEU A 97 4.96 11.31 -2.71
C LEU A 97 6.08 10.33 -2.33
N ALA A 98 5.72 9.22 -1.68
CA ALA A 98 6.69 8.26 -1.15
C ALA A 98 7.75 7.74 -2.13
N PRO A 99 7.46 7.50 -3.42
CA PRO A 99 8.51 7.16 -4.40
C PRO A 99 9.57 8.24 -4.61
N SER A 100 9.20 9.51 -4.48
CA SER A 100 10.14 10.62 -4.57
C SER A 100 10.92 10.80 -3.26
N ASP A 101 10.25 10.67 -2.13
CA ASP A 101 10.85 10.94 -0.81
C ASP A 101 11.76 9.78 -0.34
N ASN A 102 11.36 8.54 -0.64
CA ASN A 102 12.11 7.33 -0.28
C ASN A 102 12.11 6.30 -1.43
N PRO A 103 12.87 6.57 -2.50
CA PRO A 103 12.96 5.66 -3.66
C PRO A 103 13.54 4.29 -3.30
N THR A 104 14.43 4.21 -2.31
CA THR A 104 15.01 2.94 -1.85
C THR A 104 13.94 2.02 -1.26
N ALA A 105 13.08 2.54 -0.39
CA ALA A 105 11.96 1.77 0.15
C ALA A 105 11.00 1.35 -0.96
N MET A 106 10.66 2.25 -1.88
CA MET A 106 9.72 1.95 -2.96
C MET A 106 10.28 0.95 -3.98
N GLN A 107 11.59 0.95 -4.20
CA GLN A 107 12.26 -0.08 -5.00
C GLN A 107 12.18 -1.45 -4.30
N TYR A 108 12.36 -1.51 -2.97
CA TYR A 108 12.13 -2.74 -2.22
C TYR A 108 10.68 -3.22 -2.39
N VAL A 109 9.69 -2.35 -2.15
CA VAL A 109 8.27 -2.70 -2.29
C VAL A 109 7.97 -3.24 -3.69
N LEU A 110 8.44 -2.56 -4.74
CA LEU A 110 8.22 -3.00 -6.12
C LEU A 110 8.76 -4.41 -6.36
N LYS A 111 10.00 -4.70 -5.92
CA LYS A 111 10.60 -6.02 -6.02
C LYS A 111 9.80 -7.06 -5.24
N SER A 112 9.40 -6.75 -4.00
CA SER A 112 8.64 -7.65 -3.14
C SER A 112 7.26 -8.00 -3.70
N VAL A 113 6.57 -7.07 -4.36
CA VAL A 113 5.20 -7.31 -4.86
C VAL A 113 5.15 -7.89 -6.27
N THR A 114 6.19 -7.68 -7.08
CA THR A 114 6.22 -8.12 -8.49
C THR A 114 7.19 -9.26 -8.76
N GLU A 115 8.08 -9.58 -7.80
CA GLU A 115 9.22 -10.49 -8.02
C GLU A 115 10.14 -10.02 -9.16
N TYR A 116 10.04 -8.74 -9.54
CA TYR A 116 10.86 -8.15 -10.59
C TYR A 116 12.31 -8.02 -10.14
N ASP A 117 13.21 -8.78 -10.76
CA ASP A 117 14.64 -8.62 -10.55
C ASP A 117 15.26 -7.79 -11.68
N ALA A 118 15.55 -6.52 -11.36
CA ALA A 118 16.15 -5.56 -12.29
C ALA A 118 17.57 -5.92 -12.75
N LYS A 119 18.18 -6.99 -12.18
CA LYS A 119 19.50 -7.50 -12.57
C LYS A 119 19.47 -8.47 -13.77
N SER A 120 18.32 -8.66 -14.41
CA SER A 120 18.16 -9.59 -15.55
C SER A 120 18.54 -8.99 -16.92
N THR A 121 19.50 -8.08 -16.98
CA THR A 121 20.07 -7.62 -18.27
C THR A 121 21.53 -7.23 -18.07
N GLU A 122 22.40 -8.22 -18.27
CA GLU A 122 23.78 -8.01 -18.75
C GLU A 122 23.76 -7.79 -20.26
#